data_AF-A0AAD2EZI4-F1
#
_entry.id   AF-A0AAD2EZI4-F1
#
_cell.length_a   1.000
_cell.length_b   1.000
_cell.length_c   1.000
_cell.angle_alpha   90.00
_cell.angle_beta   90.00
_cell.angle_gamma   90.00
#
_symmetry.space_group_name_H-M   'P 1'
#
loop_
_entity.id
_entity.type
_entity.pdbx_description
1 polymer ?
#
loop_
_entity_poly.entity_id
_entity_poly.type
_entity_poly.pdbx_seq_one_letter_code
_entity_poly.pdbx_strand_id
1 'polypeptide(L)'
;MREWISEAETTCLRELQDALTETLPRRAVLRLEGDELDGIGVHAWWIVEGPQGAKQVNSFSFHLTELMLQAYFHQSIDARASTCGRLKDWAHWALEGAEETDDNEMGFDICAVVPGSIFHPSGNLQRP
;
A
#
# COMPACT_ATOMS: atom_id res chain seq x y z
N MET A 1 6.90 -25.77 3.38
CA MET A 1 7.88 -25.43 4.44
C MET A 1 7.87 -23.91 4.48
N ARG A 2 7.27 -23.29 5.51
CA ARG A 2 7.20 -21.81 5.60
C ARG A 2 8.61 -21.33 5.88
N GLU A 3 9.27 -20.70 4.92
CA GLU A 3 10.52 -20.00 5.17
C GLU A 3 10.24 -18.91 6.20
N TRP A 4 11.03 -18.89 7.28
CA TRP A 4 10.87 -17.89 8.32
C TRP A 4 11.40 -16.57 7.78
N ILE A 5 10.52 -15.57 7.66
CA ILE A 5 10.91 -14.18 7.36
C ILE A 5 12.02 -13.77 8.34
N SER A 6 13.14 -13.30 7.81
CA SER A 6 14.27 -12.85 8.62
C SER A 6 13.94 -11.58 9.41
N GLU A 7 14.73 -11.26 10.43
CA GLU A 7 14.57 -10.01 11.19
C GLU A 7 14.75 -8.76 10.31
N ALA A 8 15.65 -8.84 9.32
CA ALA A 8 15.89 -7.77 8.35
C ALA A 8 14.66 -7.56 7.45
N GLU A 9 14.06 -8.63 6.93
CA GLU A 9 12.83 -8.55 6.12
C GLU A 9 11.65 -8.08 6.98
N THR A 10 11.57 -8.51 8.24
CA THR A 10 10.56 -8.01 9.19
C THR A 10 10.68 -6.50 9.39
N THR A 11 11.91 -5.97 9.48
CA THR A 11 12.17 -4.53 9.56
C THR A 11 11.71 -3.83 8.29
N CYS A 12 12.04 -4.37 7.12
CA CYS A 12 11.59 -3.82 5.84
C CYS A 12 10.06 -3.80 5.72
N LEU A 13 9.38 -4.86 6.16
CA LEU A 13 7.91 -4.89 6.18
C LEU A 13 7.29 -3.85 7.10
N ARG A 14 7.93 -3.55 8.24
CA ARG A 14 7.51 -2.44 9.12
C ARG A 14 7.68 -1.09 8.45
N GLU A 15 8.78 -0.85 7.73
CA GLU A 15 8.98 0.39 6.97
C GLU A 15 7.85 0.61 5.94
N LEU A 16 7.45 -0.45 5.22
CA LEU A 16 6.31 -0.39 4.28
C LEU A 16 4.98 -0.14 5.02
N GLN A 17 4.76 -0.81 6.14
CA GLN A 17 3.56 -0.64 6.97
C GLN A 17 3.45 0.79 7.52
N ASP A 18 4.55 1.37 8.00
CA ASP A 18 4.61 2.73 8.51
C ASP A 18 4.31 3.74 7.40
N ALA A 19 4.95 3.57 6.23
CA ALA A 19 4.71 4.42 5.07
C ALA A 19 3.23 4.43 4.66
N LEU A 20 2.59 3.25 4.61
CA LEU A 20 1.18 3.15 4.26
C LEU A 20 0.28 3.72 5.36
N THR A 21 0.59 3.49 6.62
CA THR A 21 -0.16 4.06 7.75
C THR A 21 -0.18 5.59 7.71
N GLU A 22 0.90 6.23 7.28
CA GLU A 22 0.96 7.68 7.09
C GLU A 22 0.04 8.21 6.00
N THR A 23 -0.34 7.38 5.00
CA THR A 23 -1.26 7.78 3.93
C THR A 23 -2.73 7.61 4.28
N LEU A 24 -3.02 6.81 5.30
CA LEU A 24 -4.38 6.43 5.66
C LEU A 24 -5.00 7.43 6.65
N PRO A 25 -6.35 7.52 6.69
CA PRO A 25 -7.03 8.29 7.72
C PRO A 25 -6.66 7.81 9.13
N ARG A 26 -6.62 8.72 10.11
CA ARG A 26 -6.18 8.46 11.49
C ARG A 26 -6.87 7.27 12.20
N ARG A 27 -8.10 6.92 11.78
CA ARG A 27 -8.88 5.81 12.35
C ARG A 27 -8.88 4.55 11.49
N ALA A 28 -8.03 4.50 10.47
CA ALA A 28 -7.87 3.31 9.66
C ALA A 28 -7.17 2.19 10.43
N VAL A 29 -7.64 0.98 10.17
CA VAL A 29 -6.94 -0.24 10.52
C VAL A 29 -6.22 -0.72 9.28
N LEU A 30 -4.93 -1.02 9.39
CA LEU A 30 -4.09 -1.56 8.33
C LEU A 30 -3.64 -2.97 8.71
N ARG A 31 -3.76 -3.91 7.79
CA ARG A 31 -3.32 -5.30 7.94
C ARG A 31 -2.52 -5.73 6.73
N LEU A 32 -1.35 -6.30 6.99
CA LEU A 32 -0.51 -6.97 6.00
C LEU A 32 -0.67 -8.48 6.23
N GLU A 33 -1.08 -9.20 5.19
CA GLU A 33 -1.30 -10.65 5.23
C GLU A 33 -0.44 -11.32 4.15
N GLY A 34 0.42 -12.25 4.54
CA GLY A 34 1.11 -13.09 3.56
C GLY A 34 0.08 -13.92 2.79
N ASP A 35 0.18 -13.95 1.47
CA ASP A 35 -0.75 -14.68 0.61
C ASP A 35 -0.17 -16.04 0.16
N GLU A 36 -0.95 -16.78 -0.63
CA GLU A 36 -0.55 -18.10 -1.16
C GLU A 36 0.46 -18.02 -2.31
N LEU A 37 0.74 -16.82 -2.83
CA LEU A 37 1.59 -16.53 -3.99
C LEU A 37 2.93 -15.91 -3.58
N ASP A 38 3.37 -16.15 -2.34
CA ASP A 38 4.61 -15.64 -1.74
C ASP A 38 4.72 -14.10 -1.73
N GLY A 39 3.59 -13.40 -1.89
CA GLY A 39 3.49 -11.96 -1.73
C GLY A 39 2.71 -11.56 -0.48
N ILE A 40 2.34 -10.28 -0.41
CA ILE A 40 1.60 -9.71 0.72
C ILE A 40 0.36 -8.99 0.21
N GLY A 41 -0.80 -9.39 0.73
CA GLY A 41 -2.03 -8.61 0.68
C GLY A 41 -1.97 -7.46 1.66
N VAL A 42 -2.23 -6.25 1.19
CA VAL A 42 -2.38 -5.06 2.01
C VAL A 42 -3.86 -4.72 2.06
N HIS A 43 -4.40 -4.61 3.26
CA HIS A 43 -5.80 -4.31 3.51
C HIS A 43 -5.92 -3.19 4.52
N ALA A 44 -6.62 -2.12 4.16
CA ALA A 44 -6.95 -1.02 5.05
C ALA A 44 -8.46 -0.79 5.06
N TRP A 45 -9.01 -0.46 6.23
CA TRP A 45 -10.41 -0.08 6.36
C TRP A 45 -10.63 0.96 7.45
N TRP A 46 -11.60 1.85 7.25
CA TRP A 46 -12.01 2.86 8.23
C TRP A 46 -13.50 3.17 8.12
N ILE A 47 -14.08 3.64 9.22
CA ILE A 47 -15.48 4.05 9.25
C ILE A 47 -15.59 5.51 8.87
N VAL A 48 -16.51 5.82 7.96
CA VAL A 48 -16.95 7.17 7.62
C VAL A 48 -18.38 7.39 8.11
N GLU A 49 -18.68 8.62 8.51
CA GLU A 49 -20.01 9.04 8.95
C GLU A 49 -20.66 9.88 7.84
N GLY A 50 -21.72 9.35 7.24
CA GLY A 50 -22.52 10.03 6.24
C GLY A 50 -23.58 10.95 6.85
N PRO A 51 -24.40 11.59 6.00
CA PRO A 51 -25.50 12.42 6.44
C PRO A 51 -26.41 11.70 7.43
N GLN A 52 -26.90 12.41 8.45
CA GLN A 52 -27.82 11.87 9.47
C GLN A 52 -27.22 10.75 10.37
N GLY A 53 -25.90 10.58 10.37
CA GLY A 53 -25.21 9.63 11.26
C GLY A 53 -25.16 8.20 10.74
N ALA A 54 -25.45 7.97 9.45
CA ALA A 54 -25.21 6.69 8.80
C ALA A 54 -23.72 6.35 8.87
N LYS A 55 -23.37 5.13 9.31
CA LYS A 55 -21.98 4.66 9.37
C LYS A 55 -21.71 3.72 8.22
N GLN A 56 -20.61 3.94 7.53
CA GLN A 56 -20.18 3.13 6.39
C GLN A 56 -18.70 2.80 6.54
N VAL A 57 -18.26 1.78 5.82
CA VAL A 57 -16.86 1.34 5.85
C VAL A 57 -16.26 1.62 4.48
N ASN A 58 -15.16 2.38 4.48
CA ASN A 58 -14.30 2.47 3.32
C ASN A 58 -13.22 1.41 3.43
N SER A 59 -12.82 0.82 2.31
CA SER A 59 -11.72 -0.12 2.22
C SER A 59 -10.75 0.26 1.09
N PHE A 60 -9.47 -0.01 1.33
CA PHE A 60 -8.40 0.10 0.36
C PHE A 60 -7.55 -1.15 0.43
N SER A 61 -7.43 -1.85 -0.68
CA SER A 61 -6.67 -3.08 -0.76
C SER A 61 -5.85 -3.17 -2.04
N PHE A 62 -4.70 -3.81 -1.94
CA PHE A 62 -3.82 -4.10 -3.06
C PHE A 62 -2.86 -5.22 -2.69
N HIS A 63 -2.15 -5.74 -3.69
CA HIS A 63 -1.19 -6.81 -3.52
C HIS A 63 0.24 -6.36 -3.87
N LEU A 64 1.19 -6.67 -2.99
CA LEU A 64 2.62 -6.60 -3.24
C LEU A 64 3.12 -7.99 -3.61
N THR A 65 3.50 -8.15 -4.88
CA THR A 65 4.04 -9.42 -5.38
C THR A 65 5.37 -9.78 -4.72
N GLU A 66 5.70 -11.06 -4.67
CA GLU A 66 7.01 -11.56 -4.23
C GLU A 66 8.16 -10.78 -4.90
N LEU A 67 8.07 -10.56 -6.21
CA LEU A 67 9.11 -9.87 -7.01
C LEU A 67 9.33 -8.41 -6.56
N MET A 68 8.26 -7.71 -6.17
CA MET A 68 8.36 -6.36 -5.60
C MET A 68 9.02 -6.38 -4.22
N LEU A 69 8.63 -7.35 -3.37
CA LEU A 69 9.17 -7.50 -2.02
C LEU A 69 10.65 -7.87 -2.05
N GLN A 70 11.03 -8.84 -2.88
CA GLN A 70 12.42 -9.22 -3.08
C GLN A 70 13.26 -8.04 -3.57
N ALA A 71 12.76 -7.27 -4.53
CA ALA A 71 13.45 -6.06 -4.99
C ALA A 71 13.63 -5.02 -3.87
N TYR A 72 12.60 -4.84 -3.03
CA TYR A 72 12.66 -3.94 -1.89
C TYR A 72 13.66 -4.38 -0.81
N PHE A 73 13.66 -5.67 -0.46
CA PHE A 73 14.53 -6.21 0.60
C PHE A 73 16.02 -6.09 0.26
N HIS A 74 16.38 -6.11 -1.02
CA HIS A 74 17.77 -5.97 -1.48
C HIS A 74 18.21 -4.51 -1.68
N GLN A 75 17.34 -3.52 -1.46
CA GLN A 75 17.69 -2.11 -1.56
C GLN A 75 18.50 -1.60 -0.35
N SER A 76 19.37 -0.61 -0.59
CA SER A 76 19.97 0.18 0.48
C SER A 76 18.90 0.96 1.26
N ILE A 77 19.24 1.42 2.47
CA ILE A 77 18.32 2.20 3.33
C ILE A 77 17.77 3.43 2.58
N ASP A 78 18.63 4.19 1.89
CA ASP A 78 18.21 5.38 1.14
C ASP A 78 17.27 5.03 -0.03
N ALA A 79 17.54 3.92 -0.73
CA ALA A 79 16.71 3.45 -1.82
C ALA A 79 15.34 2.96 -1.32
N ARG A 80 15.30 2.29 -0.16
CA ARG A 80 14.05 1.89 0.49
C ARG A 80 13.21 3.09 0.91
N ALA A 81 13.83 4.10 1.54
CA ALA A 81 13.14 5.35 1.88
C ALA A 81 12.52 6.02 0.64
N SER A 82 13.24 6.02 -0.49
CA SER A 82 12.72 6.52 -1.76
C SER A 82 11.56 5.68 -2.30
N THR A 83 11.63 4.35 -2.18
CA THR A 83 10.53 3.43 -2.53
C THR A 83 9.30 3.66 -1.66
N CYS A 84 9.46 3.84 -0.34
CA CYS A 84 8.38 4.20 0.56
C CYS A 84 7.74 5.53 0.16
N GLY A 85 8.53 6.54 -0.20
CA GLY A 85 8.01 7.82 -0.72
C GLY A 85 7.12 7.63 -1.94
N ARG A 86 7.58 6.88 -2.95
CA ARG A 86 6.77 6.58 -4.15
C ARG A 86 5.51 5.77 -3.85
N LEU A 87 5.60 4.82 -2.92
CA LEU A 87 4.46 4.02 -2.51
C LEU A 87 3.40 4.89 -1.82
N LYS A 88 3.84 5.86 -0.99
CA LYS A 88 2.95 6.84 -0.37
C LYS A 88 2.26 7.72 -1.41
N ASP A 89 3.03 8.29 -2.33
CA ASP A 89 2.49 9.17 -3.37
C ASP A 89 1.44 8.44 -4.22
N TRP A 90 1.73 7.18 -4.57
CA TRP A 90 0.77 6.33 -5.29
C TRP A 90 -0.47 6.01 -4.46
N ALA A 91 -0.31 5.66 -3.17
CA ALA A 91 -1.44 5.35 -2.30
C ALA A 91 -2.35 6.58 -2.09
N HIS A 92 -1.76 7.77 -1.93
CA HIS A 92 -2.51 9.03 -1.90
C HIS A 92 -3.30 9.26 -3.19
N TRP A 93 -2.65 9.14 -4.34
CA TRP A 93 -3.32 9.28 -5.63
C TRP A 93 -4.48 8.29 -5.80
N ALA A 94 -4.29 7.03 -5.39
CA ALA A 94 -5.34 6.01 -5.45
C ALA A 94 -6.54 6.34 -4.54
N LEU A 95 -6.30 6.93 -3.38
CA LEU A 95 -7.34 7.35 -2.44
C LEU A 95 -8.07 8.62 -2.89
N GLU A 96 -7.36 9.61 -3.42
CA GLU A 96 -7.95 10.85 -3.95
C GLU A 96 -8.91 10.56 -5.11
N GLY A 97 -8.54 9.63 -6.01
CA GLY A 97 -9.40 9.24 -7.13
C GLY A 97 -10.74 8.60 -6.71
N ALA A 98 -10.86 8.13 -5.47
CA ALA A 98 -12.11 7.60 -4.92
C ALA A 98 -12.98 8.65 -4.22
N GLU A 99 -12.43 9.81 -3.86
CA GLU A 99 -13.20 10.92 -3.28
C GLU A 99 -14.02 11.67 -4.34
N GLU A 100 -13.64 11.58 -5.63
CA GLU A 100 -14.32 12.29 -6.73
C GLU A 100 -15.63 11.62 -7.21
N THR A 101 -15.99 10.43 -6.72
CA THR A 101 -17.26 9.80 -7.06
C THR A 101 -18.38 10.38 -6.21
N ASP A 102 -19.16 11.28 -6.81
CA ASP A 102 -20.23 12.13 -6.23
C ASP A 102 -21.41 11.38 -5.55
N ASP A 103 -21.35 10.05 -5.43
CA ASP A 103 -22.29 9.23 -4.66
C ASP A 103 -21.89 9.26 -3.17
N ASN A 104 -22.06 10.42 -2.53
CA ASN A 104 -21.84 10.69 -1.10
C ASN A 104 -22.64 9.80 -0.12
N GLU A 105 -23.38 8.81 -0.63
CA GLU A 105 -24.20 7.89 0.14
C GLU A 105 -23.62 6.48 0.27
N MET A 106 -22.50 6.15 -0.38
CA MET A 106 -21.90 4.81 -0.27
C MET A 106 -20.39 4.90 -0.08
N GLY A 107 -19.90 4.45 1.08
CA GLY A 107 -18.49 4.24 1.35
C GLY A 107 -17.87 3.41 0.23
N PHE A 108 -16.59 3.64 -0.04
CA PHE A 108 -15.93 3.09 -1.22
C PHE A 108 -15.12 1.83 -0.89
N ASP A 109 -14.99 0.95 -1.87
CA ASP A 109 -14.06 -0.18 -1.84
C ASP A 109 -13.09 -0.07 -3.02
N ILE A 110 -11.82 0.19 -2.71
CA ILE A 110 -10.75 0.28 -3.70
C ILE A 110 -9.95 -1.02 -3.67
N CYS A 111 -9.93 -1.71 -4.81
CA CYS A 111 -8.96 -2.76 -5.09
C CYS A 111 -8.06 -2.29 -6.23
N ALA A 112 -6.80 -1.97 -5.91
CA ALA A 112 -5.87 -1.34 -6.84
C ALA A 112 -4.67 -2.24 -7.16
N VAL A 113 -4.09 -2.02 -8.34
CA VAL A 113 -2.83 -2.66 -8.75
C VAL A 113 -1.69 -1.67 -8.55
N VAL A 114 -0.67 -2.10 -7.81
CA VAL A 114 0.54 -1.32 -7.57
C VAL A 114 1.42 -1.33 -8.82
N PRO A 115 1.79 -0.18 -9.40
CA PRO A 115 2.74 -0.14 -10.51
C PRO A 115 4.11 -0.70 -10.10
N GLY A 116 4.65 -1.64 -10.89
CA GLY A 116 5.98 -2.22 -10.66
C GLY A 116 7.11 -1.18 -10.60
N SER A 117 6.93 -0.02 -11.25
CA SER A 117 7.87 1.10 -11.24
C SER A 117 8.09 1.74 -9.87
N ILE A 118 7.20 1.49 -8.90
CA ILE A 118 7.40 1.94 -7.51
C ILE A 118 8.61 1.23 -6.90
N PHE A 119 8.74 -0.08 -7.14
CA PHE A 119 9.81 -0.93 -6.59
C PHE A 119 11.02 -1.04 -7.52
N HIS A 120 10.80 -0.86 -8.82
CA HIS A 120 11.83 -0.82 -9.84
C HIS A 120 11.75 0.51 -10.58
N PRO A 121 12.23 1.62 -10.00
CA PRO A 121 12.32 2.86 -10.74
C PRO A 121 13.28 2.58 -11.89
N SER A 122 12.76 2.43 -13.12
CA SER A 122 13.58 2.23 -14.31
C SER A 122 14.70 3.25 -14.26
N GLY A 123 15.94 2.81 -14.02
CA GLY A 123 17.05 3.70 -13.78
C GLY A 123 17.29 4.52 -15.02
N ASN A 124 16.69 5.71 -15.10
CA ASN A 124 16.58 6.55 -16.29
C ASN A 124 16.23 5.75 -17.56
N LEU A 125 15.06 6.04 -18.15
CA LEU A 125 14.97 5.96 -19.60
C LEU A 125 16.01 6.95 -20.17
N GLN A 126 17.28 6.54 -20.28
CA GLN A 126 18.22 7.10 -21.23
C GLN A 126 17.60 6.82 -22.59
N ARG A 127 16.80 7.78 -23.06
CA ARG A 127 16.47 7.88 -24.46
C ARG A 127 17.80 7.97 -25.23
N PRO A 128 17.94 7.22 -26.34
CA PRO A 128 19.11 7.30 -27.21
C PRO A 128 19.32 8.70 -27.76
#